data_AF-A0A3L7XKL3-F1
#
_entry.id   AF-A0A3L7XKL3-F1
#
_cell.length_a   1.000
_cell.length_b   1.000
_cell.length_c   1.000
_cell.angle_alpha   90.00
_cell.angle_beta   90.00
_cell.angle_gamma   90.00
#
_symmetry.space_group_name_H-M   'P 1'
#
loop_
_entity.id
_entity.type
_entity.pdbx_description
1 polymer ?
#
loop_
_entity_poly.entity_id
_entity_poly.type
_entity_poly.pdbx_seq_one_letter_code
_entity_poly.pdbx_strand_id
1 'polypeptide(L)' 'MTDADLAKELEDAHQALFNLRFQAATHQLSNTSEIGKNKRRIARVRTLIRERAILAELDAALAVAGNGE' A
#
# COMPACT_ATOMS: atom_id res chain seq x y z
N MET A 1 4.51 12.46 -2.83
CA MET A 1 4.00 11.34 -2.02
C MET A 1 5.20 10.66 -1.37
N THR A 2 5.47 11.04 -0.13
CA THR A 2 6.56 10.52 0.70
C THR A 2 6.26 9.09 1.14
N ASP A 3 7.25 8.38 1.70
CA ASP A 3 7.02 7.03 2.23
C ASP A 3 6.02 7.03 3.40
N ALA A 4 6.01 8.10 4.19
CA ALA A 4 5.02 8.31 5.24
C ALA A 4 3.60 8.48 4.67
N ASP A 5 3.44 9.17 3.53
CA ASP A 5 2.14 9.32 2.87
C ASP A 5 1.60 7.98 2.35
N LEU A 6 2.47 7.10 1.84
CA LEU A 6 2.10 5.74 1.41
C LEU A 6 1.66 4.88 2.60
N ALA A 7 2.37 4.96 3.73
CA ALA A 7 1.98 4.23 4.94
C ALA A 7 0.61 4.70 5.46
N LYS A 8 0.38 6.02 5.47
CA LYS A 8 -0.92 6.59 5.85
C LYS A 8 -2.04 6.17 4.90
N GLU A 9 -1.80 6.23 3.59
CA GLU A 9 -2.79 5.78 2.61
C GLU A 9 -3.14 4.29 2.75
N LEU A 10 -2.15 3.46 3.09
CA LEU A 10 -2.35 2.04 3.35
C LEU A 10 -3.27 1.83 4.56
N GLU A 11 -3.03 2.56 5.64
CA GLU A 11 -3.85 2.50 6.87
C GLU A 11 -5.28 3.00 6.61
N ASP A 12 -5.43 4.14 5.92
CA ASP A 12 -6.73 4.69 5.54
C ASP A 12 -7.53 3.69 4.66
N ALA A 13 -6.86 3.04 3.71
CA ALA A 13 -7.50 2.03 2.85
C ALA A 13 -7.89 0.77 3.64
N HIS A 14 -7.12 0.39 4.65
CA HIS A 14 -7.48 -0.71 5.57
C HIS A 14 -8.68 -0.36 6.43
N GLN A 15 -8.74 0.86 6.99
CA GLN A 15 -9.88 1.32 7.77
C GLN A 15 -11.15 1.40 6.91
N ALA A 16 -11.04 1.91 5.68
CA ALA A 16 -12.15 1.93 4.73
C ALA A 16 -12.66 0.52 4.42
N LEU A 17 -11.75 -0.44 4.19
CA LEU A 17 -12.14 -1.84 3.97
C LEU A 17 -12.83 -2.47 5.19
N PHE A 18 -12.38 -2.15 6.40
CA PHE A 18 -13.03 -2.59 7.64
C PHE A 18 -14.46 -2.06 7.72
N ASN A 19 -14.66 -0.76 7.51
CA ASN A 19 -15.98 -0.13 7.51
C ASN A 19 -16.90 -0.73 6.44
N LEU A 20 -16.39 -0.97 5.22
CA LEU A 20 -17.16 -1.61 4.15
C LEU A 20 -17.58 -3.05 4.48
N ARG A 21 -16.70 -3.81 5.16
CA ARG A 21 -17.03 -5.17 5.63
C ARG A 21 -18.08 -5.14 6.73
N PHE A 22 -18.01 -4.16 7.63
CA PHE A 22 -19.03 -3.95 8.65
C PHE A 22 -20.40 -3.61 8.04
N GLN A 23 -20.44 -2.67 7.10
CA GLN A 23 -21.66 -2.33 6.35
C GLN A 23 -22.22 -3.51 5.55
N ALA A 24 -21.34 -4.35 4.99
CA ALA A 24 -21.77 -5.58 4.30
C ALA A 24 -22.44 -6.55 5.27
N ALA A 25 -21.90 -6.71 6.48
CA ALA A 25 -22.45 -7.59 7.50
C ALA A 25 -23.79 -7.07 8.06
N THR A 26 -24.00 -5.75 8.11
CA THR A 26 -25.28 -5.14 8.52
C THR A 26 -26.29 -5.02 7.38
N HIS A 27 -25.97 -5.50 6.17
CA HIS A 27 -26.79 -5.35 4.97
C HIS A 27 -27.09 -3.88 4.59
N GLN A 28 -26.24 -2.94 5.02
CA GLN A 28 -26.36 -1.50 4.73
C GLN A 28 -25.40 -1.04 3.62
N LEU A 29 -24.67 -1.96 3.01
CA LEU A 29 -23.73 -1.64 1.96
C LEU A 29 -24.46 -1.32 0.65
N SER A 30 -24.36 -0.06 0.22
CA SER A 30 -24.97 0.42 -1.02
C SER A 30 -24.24 -0.05 -2.29
N ASN A 31 -22.91 -0.19 -2.23
CA ASN A 31 -22.09 -0.55 -3.38
C ASN A 31 -21.03 -1.60 -3.03
N THR A 32 -21.25 -2.83 -3.47
CA THR A 32 -20.34 -3.98 -3.26
C THR A 32 -19.03 -3.86 -4.03
N SER A 33 -18.98 -3.08 -5.12
CA SER A 33 -17.75 -2.88 -5.91
C SER A 33 -16.66 -2.13 -5.15
N GLU A 34 -17.04 -1.32 -4.15
CA GLU A 34 -16.10 -0.54 -3.33
C GLU A 34 -15.16 -1.43 -2.50
N ILE A 35 -15.62 -2.63 -2.09
CA ILE A 35 -14.77 -3.63 -1.44
C ILE A 35 -13.64 -4.06 -2.39
N GLY A 36 -13.98 -4.34 -3.64
CA GLY A 36 -13.02 -4.76 -4.67
C GLY A 36 -12.01 -3.65 -4.99
N LYS A 37 -12.48 -2.40 -5.11
CA LYS A 37 -11.63 -1.23 -5.35
C LYS A 37 -10.66 -0.98 -4.21
N ASN A 38 -11.12 -1.04 -2.96
CA ASN A 38 -10.26 -0.86 -1.78
C ASN A 38 -9.18 -1.95 -1.67
N LYS A 39 -9.54 -3.21 -1.93
CA LYS A 39 -8.54 -4.30 -1.98
C LYS A 39 -7.45 -4.04 -3.03
N ARG A 40 -7.84 -3.58 -4.23
CA ARG A 40 -6.88 -3.22 -5.29
C ARG A 40 -6.01 -2.02 -4.90
N ARG A 41 -6.58 -1.03 -4.21
CA ARG A 41 -5.84 0.13 -3.69
C ARG A 41 -4.76 -0.29 -2.70
N ILE A 42 -5.11 -1.13 -1.72
CA ILE A 42 -4.16 -1.72 -0.76
C ILE A 42 -3.03 -2.45 -1.48
N ALA A 43 -3.35 -3.28 -2.49
CA ALA A 43 -2.35 -4.01 -3.25
C ALA A 43 -1.37 -3.06 -3.98
N ARG A 44 -1.88 -2.02 -4.66
CA ARG A 44 -1.04 -1.03 -5.36
C ARG A 44 -0.09 -0.29 -4.42
N VAL A 45 -0.60 0.18 -3.29
CA VAL A 45 0.22 0.91 -2.30
C VAL A 45 1.33 0.00 -1.76
N ARG A 46 1.02 -1.28 -1.46
CA ARG A 46 2.03 -2.25 -1.04
C ARG A 46 3.09 -2.51 -2.12
N THR A 47 2.68 -2.61 -3.37
CA THR A 47 3.62 -2.76 -4.49
C THR A 47 4.57 -1.57 -4.58
N LEU A 48 4.06 -0.34 -4.50
CA LEU A 48 4.89 0.87 -4.53
C LEU A 48 5.88 0.93 -3.36
N ILE A 49 5.44 0.58 -2.16
CA ILE A 49 6.34 0.51 -0.98
C ILE A 49 7.46 -0.51 -1.24
N ARG A 50 7.15 -1.68 -1.80
CA ARG A 50 8.16 -2.70 -2.10
C ARG A 50 9.10 -2.28 -3.23
N GLU A 51 8.59 -1.67 -4.28
CA GLU A 51 9.41 -1.14 -5.39
C GLU A 51 10.43 -0.12 -4.87
N ARG A 52 10.00 0.81 -4.00
CA ARG A 52 10.91 1.78 -3.37
C ARG A 52 11.97 1.11 -2.50
N ALA A 53 11.58 0.10 -1.71
CA ALA A 53 12.53 -0.65 -0.90
C ALA A 53 13.58 -1.37 -1.77
N ILE A 54 13.16 -2.00 -2.87
CA ILE A 54 14.08 -2.68 -3.80
C ILE A 54 15.05 -1.68 -4.44
N LEU A 55 14.57 -0.51 -4.86
CA LEU A 55 15.42 0.54 -5.42
C LEU A 55 16.45 1.03 -4.39
N ALA A 56 16.04 1.27 -3.15
CA ALA A 56 16.94 1.66 -2.08
C ALA A 56 17.98 0.56 -1.75
N GLU A 57 17.58 -0.71 -1.76
CA GLU A 57 18.49 -1.87 -1.60
C GLU A 57 19.51 -1.94 -2.75
N LEU A 58 19.08 -1.70 -4.00
CA LEU A 58 19.95 -1.68 -5.17
C LEU A 58 20.94 -0.52 -5.14
N ASP A 59 20.48 0.68 -4.79
CA ASP A 59 21.33 1.87 -4.66
C ASP A 59 22.39 1.66 -3.58
N ALA A 60 22.01 1.05 -2.45
CA ALA A 60 22.94 0.69 -1.39
C ALA A 60 23.96 -0.36 -1.86
N ALA A 61 23.55 -1.36 -2.64
CA ALA A 61 24.46 -2.36 -3.20
C ALA A 61 25.48 -1.75 -4.19
N LEU A 62 25.04 -0.80 -5.03
CA LEU A 62 25.93 -0.07 -5.95
C LEU A 62 26.93 0.81 -5.21
N ALA A 63 26.51 1.48 -4.12
CA ALA A 63 27.40 2.30 -3.30
C ALA A 63 28.51 1.48 -2.61
N VAL A 64 28.25 0.23 -2.23
CA VAL A 64 29.27 -0.66 -1.64
C VAL A 64 30.30 -1.11 -2.68
N ALA A 65 29.87 -1.37 -3.92
CA ALA A 65 30.76 -1.79 -5.00
C ALA A 65 31.74 -0.67 -5.44
N GLY A 66 31.36 0.60 -5.28
CA GLY A 66 32.19 1.75 -5.65
C GLY A 66 33.30 2.13 -4.65
N ASN A 67 33.28 1.59 -3.43
CA ASN A 67 34.29 1.89 -2.39
C ASN A 67 35.45 0.87 -2.38
N GLY A 68 35.56 0.03 -3.41
CA GLY A 68 36.53 -1.05 -3.53
C GLY A 68 37.67 -0.82 -4.54
N GLU A 69 37.75 0.35 -5.17
CA GLU A 69 38.89 0.78 -6.01
C GLU A 69 39.77 1.82 -5.30
#